data_AF-A0A7Z0ER54-F1
#
_entry.id   AF-A0A7Z0ER54-F1
#
_cell.length_a   1.000
_cell.length_b   1.000
_cell.length_c   1.000
_cell.angle_alpha   90.00
_cell.angle_beta   90.00
_cell.angle_gamma   90.00
#
_symmetry.space_group_name_H-M   'P 1'
#
loop_
_entity.id
_entity.type
_entity.pdbx_description
1 polymer ?
#
loop_
_entity_poly.entity_id
_entity_poly.type
_entity_poly.pdbx_seq_one_letter_code
_entity_poly.pdbx_strand_id
1 'polypeptide(L)'
;MPRSADNVQECSLPLVYRTLASVPEDDGDLVAAASAVFSRWLSKRGNSGARVDFSCSGHYELSNRSRALVVRHDNPEEGLAFLRLTTESDKPDGVWRTIASVVVDPELSPGQHLWIDMTVDPAPREESPADQPRLDVMPPEAARMLLQEVAARDGAQPLPAGPRIVRGRDDALVDTLVSAIRAPDRRLAVVATGTPRDVTVAGWREAMAGALSRSTGMCAGYVLDAAAIERVGTLLPRGLDIPTGGVRTFLPAVDVMDESDHARHPRMSPATLDTAREGDRIRNWVGAALSRRVRETALAAGLPAPLAAVDALLAEETTDLRLRALSRGDRGAAGAPVRNGGAGGHGRTDDQGRVPSARHPGDTAGGGLAAVHERDAQEQLTQRLREEVKRQSARIAELSDERQALLAETADLAEEVDTAREQLRAARFEARWLRERVREEGLFRLAATPAPRDPQQRPPVTVRDLLDRITDGSALPHLFFTIEDHDTVHELEDSRKETLWVTRAWEALLALNDYARYQFDNPGSGLGFHSYLRETPDGYQVIPVKRLASQESDYVRNRGKLNEKRLFRVPTEVEPSGRVPMYAHIKLDIEYGICPRLYFYPHLGPGTTNRVYIGYLGRHLPVQQSN
;
A
#
# COMPACT_ATOMS: atom_id res chain seq x y z
N MET A 1 25.98 -5.71 -9.89
CA MET A 1 24.59 -5.41 -10.25
C MET A 1 23.95 -4.71 -9.06
N PRO A 2 23.81 -3.38 -9.10
CA PRO A 2 23.18 -2.62 -8.00
C PRO A 2 21.69 -2.97 -7.95
N ARG A 3 21.16 -3.15 -6.73
CA ARG A 3 19.75 -3.48 -6.49
C ARG A 3 18.89 -2.29 -6.88
N SER A 4 17.96 -2.52 -7.80
CA SER A 4 16.90 -1.61 -8.20
C SER A 4 16.07 -1.22 -6.98
N ALA A 5 16.15 0.05 -6.59
CA ALA A 5 15.20 0.69 -5.72
C ALA A 5 14.00 1.05 -6.58
N ASP A 6 12.98 0.19 -6.62
CA ASP A 6 11.63 0.52 -7.09
C ASP A 6 10.72 -0.71 -6.91
N ASN A 7 10.33 -0.95 -5.66
CA ASN A 7 9.05 -1.62 -5.37
C ASN A 7 8.65 -1.35 -3.91
N VAL A 8 8.23 -0.11 -3.60
CA VAL A 8 7.53 0.17 -2.34
C VAL A 8 6.04 0.01 -2.61
N GLN A 9 5.64 -1.25 -2.80
CA GLN A 9 4.30 -1.65 -2.42
C GLN A 9 4.35 -1.69 -0.89
N GLU A 10 3.67 -0.76 -0.21
CA GLU A 10 3.57 -0.76 1.26
C GLU A 10 2.85 -2.04 1.72
N CYS A 11 3.59 -3.14 1.78
CA CYS A 11 3.21 -4.30 2.56
C CYS A 11 3.15 -3.82 4.02
N SER A 12 1.94 -3.63 4.55
CA SER A 12 1.78 -3.25 5.96
C SER A 12 2.50 -4.28 6.81
N LEU A 13 3.55 -3.86 7.52
CA LEU A 13 4.34 -4.78 8.33
C LEU A 13 3.46 -5.39 9.42
N PRO A 14 3.57 -6.71 9.68
CA PRO A 14 2.72 -7.38 10.65
C PRO A 14 2.90 -6.77 12.05
N LEU A 15 1.80 -6.28 12.60
CA LEU A 15 1.71 -5.82 13.99
C LEU A 15 1.74 -7.03 14.93
N VAL A 16 2.72 -7.07 15.83
CA VAL A 16 2.96 -8.23 16.71
C VAL A 16 2.76 -7.93 18.20
N TYR A 17 2.69 -6.64 18.56
CA TYR A 17 2.36 -6.17 19.90
C TYR A 17 1.69 -4.79 19.80
N ARG A 18 0.70 -4.55 20.67
CA ARG A 18 0.05 -3.26 20.87
C ARG A 18 -0.31 -3.07 22.33
N THR A 19 -0.05 -1.88 22.87
CA THR A 19 -0.66 -1.35 24.09
C THR A 19 -1.33 -0.03 23.74
N LEU A 20 -2.51 0.24 24.27
CA LEU A 20 -3.25 1.48 24.08
C LEU A 20 -3.83 1.88 25.43
N ALA A 21 -3.53 3.11 25.87
CA ALA A 21 -3.98 3.63 27.14
C ALA A 21 -4.34 5.12 27.04
N SER A 22 -5.29 5.53 27.87
CA SER A 22 -5.55 6.94 28.18
C SER A 22 -4.98 7.28 29.55
N VAL A 23 -4.56 8.52 29.73
CA VAL A 23 -4.01 9.08 30.96
C VAL A 23 -4.87 10.29 31.34
N PRO A 24 -5.36 10.38 32.58
CA PRO A 24 -6.11 11.54 33.04
C PRO A 24 -5.32 12.84 32.90
N GLU A 25 -5.99 13.95 32.56
CA GLU A 25 -5.32 15.26 32.40
C GLU A 25 -4.68 15.78 33.69
N ASP A 26 -5.17 15.36 34.85
CA ASP A 26 -4.65 15.72 36.16
C ASP A 26 -3.39 14.93 36.56
N ASP A 27 -2.98 13.94 35.76
CA ASP A 27 -1.76 13.13 35.97
C ASP A 27 -0.47 13.81 35.46
N GLY A 28 -0.53 15.12 35.23
CA GLY A 28 0.63 15.96 34.87
C GLY A 28 0.96 15.99 33.38
N ASP A 29 2.22 16.32 33.08
CA ASP A 29 2.72 16.45 31.70
C ASP A 29 3.16 15.08 31.16
N LEU A 30 2.27 14.44 30.39
CA LEU A 30 2.53 13.13 29.78
C LEU A 30 3.69 13.16 28.77
N VAL A 31 3.87 14.27 28.03
CA VAL A 31 4.95 14.38 27.04
C VAL A 31 6.30 14.41 27.75
N ALA A 32 6.41 15.18 28.85
CA ALA A 32 7.61 15.21 29.68
C ALA A 32 7.87 13.85 30.34
N ALA A 33 6.85 13.22 30.94
CA ALA A 33 6.97 11.90 31.56
C ALA A 33 7.43 10.84 30.54
N ALA A 34 6.81 10.80 29.36
CA ALA A 34 7.16 9.88 28.30
C ALA A 34 8.57 10.13 27.76
N SER A 35 8.96 11.39 27.55
CA SER A 35 10.32 11.76 27.12
C SER A 35 11.39 11.28 28.10
N ALA A 36 11.14 11.41 29.42
CA ALA A 36 12.03 10.93 30.46
C ALA A 36 12.12 9.39 30.47
N VAL A 37 10.98 8.71 30.35
CA VAL A 37 10.92 7.24 30.27
C VAL A 37 11.65 6.72 29.03
N PHE A 38 11.42 7.32 27.86
CA PHE A 38 12.07 6.94 26.62
C PHE A 38 13.58 7.18 26.67
N SER A 39 14.01 8.31 27.22
CA SER A 39 15.44 8.59 27.44
C SER A 39 16.11 7.51 28.31
N ARG A 40 15.46 7.14 29.42
CA ARG A 40 15.93 6.08 30.34
C ARG A 40 15.88 4.68 29.70
N TRP A 41 14.95 4.44 28.79
CA TRP A 41 14.84 3.17 28.07
C TRP A 41 15.92 3.04 26.99
N LEU A 42 16.13 4.08 26.18
CA LEU A 42 17.11 4.07 25.10
C LEU A 42 18.55 4.05 25.64
N SER A 43 18.82 4.67 26.79
CA SER A 43 20.16 4.63 27.41
C SER A 43 20.59 3.21 27.80
N LYS A 44 19.64 2.29 28.02
CA LYS A 44 19.93 0.86 28.25
C LYS A 44 20.23 0.08 26.96
N ARG A 45 19.83 0.60 25.79
CA ARG A 45 19.89 -0.12 24.50
C ARG A 45 21.14 0.19 23.66
N GLY A 46 21.94 1.19 24.02
CA GLY A 46 23.11 1.61 23.26
C GLY A 46 24.42 1.46 24.04
N ASN A 47 25.45 0.93 23.38
CA ASN A 47 26.84 0.94 23.90
C ASN A 47 27.58 2.27 23.60
N SER A 48 26.94 3.19 22.88
CA SER A 48 27.62 4.29 22.16
C SER A 48 27.48 5.67 22.82
N GLY A 49 26.80 5.79 23.96
CA GLY A 49 26.54 7.10 24.59
C GLY A 49 25.66 8.05 23.77
N ALA A 50 24.98 7.56 22.73
CA ALA A 50 24.07 8.35 21.91
C ALA A 50 22.90 8.86 22.75
N ARG A 51 22.83 10.18 22.95
CA ARG A 51 21.70 10.83 23.60
C ARG A 51 20.67 11.20 22.54
N VAL A 52 19.45 10.69 22.72
CA VAL A 52 18.30 11.08 21.92
C VAL A 52 17.68 12.32 22.55
N ASP A 53 17.50 13.36 21.74
CA ASP A 53 16.81 14.56 22.15
C ASP A 53 15.32 14.43 21.82
N PHE A 54 14.46 14.64 22.82
CA PHE A 54 13.00 14.59 22.69
C PHE A 54 12.38 15.99 22.64
N SER A 55 13.20 17.04 22.62
CA SER A 55 12.74 18.44 22.48
C SER A 55 12.48 18.86 21.04
N CYS A 56 12.92 18.07 20.06
CA CYS A 56 12.74 18.36 18.64
C CYS A 56 12.64 17.07 17.81
N SER A 57 12.12 17.21 16.58
CA SER A 57 12.12 16.12 15.60
C SER A 57 13.54 15.82 15.10
N GLY A 58 13.92 14.54 15.04
CA GLY A 58 15.28 14.15 14.71
C GLY A 58 15.47 12.67 14.39
N HIS A 59 16.65 12.35 13.83
CA HIS A 59 17.10 11.00 13.53
C HIS A 59 18.42 10.73 14.25
N TYR A 60 18.48 9.63 15.00
CA TYR A 60 19.58 9.32 15.91
C TYR A 60 20.06 7.88 15.69
N GLU A 61 21.35 7.71 15.41
CA GLU A 61 21.98 6.39 15.37
C GLU A 61 22.33 5.94 16.80
N LEU A 62 21.75 4.84 17.26
CA LEU A 62 22.03 4.27 18.59
C LEU A 62 23.23 3.30 18.52
N SER A 63 23.31 2.55 17.42
CA SER A 63 24.40 1.63 17.07
C SER A 63 24.35 1.32 15.57
N ASN A 64 25.30 0.53 15.05
CA ASN A 64 25.29 0.07 13.65
C ASN A 64 24.06 -0.77 13.24
N ARG A 65 23.25 -1.24 14.19
CA ARG A 65 22.05 -2.07 13.96
C ARG A 65 20.81 -1.50 14.63
N SER A 66 20.87 -0.27 15.14
CA SER A 66 19.75 0.30 15.89
C SER A 66 19.72 1.82 15.76
N ARG A 67 18.54 2.34 15.44
CA ARG A 67 18.29 3.75 15.18
C ARG A 67 16.99 4.19 15.83
N ALA A 68 16.90 5.47 16.16
CA ALA A 68 15.72 6.11 16.73
C ALA A 68 15.34 7.33 15.89
N LEU A 69 14.06 7.48 15.60
CA LEU A 69 13.47 8.67 15.02
C LEU A 69 12.51 9.27 16.05
N VAL A 70 12.64 10.56 16.29
CA VAL A 70 11.73 11.34 17.12
C VAL A 70 10.97 12.27 16.20
N VAL A 71 9.64 12.25 16.29
CA VAL A 71 8.75 13.25 15.72
C VAL A 71 8.10 13.97 16.89
N ARG A 72 8.21 15.30 16.90
CA ARG A 72 7.59 16.16 17.91
C ARG A 72 6.86 17.30 17.24
N HIS A 73 5.65 17.54 17.70
CA HIS A 73 4.80 18.65 17.30
C HIS A 73 4.22 19.29 18.56
N ASP A 74 4.40 20.60 18.71
CA ASP A 74 3.80 21.36 19.81
C ASP A 74 3.06 22.57 19.21
N ASN A 75 1.81 22.76 19.62
CA ASN A 75 1.05 23.98 19.39
C ASN A 75 0.57 24.52 20.75
N PRO A 76 1.34 25.44 21.37
CA PRO A 76 0.98 26.02 22.66
C PRO A 76 -0.32 26.82 22.66
N GLU A 77 -0.73 27.40 21.53
CA GLU A 77 -1.97 28.20 21.42
C GLU A 77 -3.21 27.32 21.57
N GLU A 78 -3.16 26.11 21.01
CA GLU A 78 -4.23 25.11 21.10
C GLU A 78 -4.03 24.12 22.26
N GLY A 79 -2.93 24.22 23.03
CA GLY A 79 -2.61 23.27 24.09
C GLY A 79 -2.30 21.85 23.60
N LEU A 80 -1.90 21.72 22.34
CA LEU A 80 -1.69 20.44 21.65
C LEU A 80 -0.21 20.05 21.66
N ALA A 81 0.09 18.79 21.95
CA ALA A 81 1.44 18.24 21.89
C ALA A 81 1.45 16.77 21.47
N PHE A 82 2.17 16.45 20.40
CA PHE A 82 2.39 15.09 19.91
C PHE A 82 3.86 14.71 20.00
N LEU A 83 4.11 13.49 20.45
CA LEU A 83 5.44 12.91 20.50
C LEU A 83 5.40 11.48 19.98
N ARG A 84 6.20 11.16 18.96
CA ARG A 84 6.40 9.80 18.48
C ARG A 84 7.87 9.43 18.51
N LEU A 85 8.17 8.31 19.15
CA LEU A 85 9.45 7.62 19.07
C LEU A 85 9.30 6.36 18.21
N THR A 86 10.07 6.29 17.13
CA THR A 86 10.23 5.07 16.33
C THR A 86 11.63 4.53 16.51
N THR A 87 11.77 3.35 17.10
CA THR A 87 13.06 2.63 17.12
C THR A 87 13.04 1.50 16.11
N GLU A 88 14.13 1.34 15.37
CA GLU A 88 14.34 0.20 14.49
C GLU A 88 15.58 -0.57 14.95
N SER A 89 15.52 -1.89 14.94
CA SER A 89 16.62 -2.75 15.32
C SER A 89 16.74 -3.93 14.39
N ASP A 90 17.91 -4.08 13.77
CA ASP A 90 18.23 -5.18 12.87
C ASP A 90 18.64 -6.40 13.70
N LYS A 91 17.84 -7.47 13.63
CA LYS A 91 18.06 -8.73 14.34
C LYS A 91 18.17 -9.90 13.36
N PRO A 92 18.71 -11.07 13.79
CA PRO A 92 18.81 -12.24 12.92
C PRO A 92 17.47 -12.77 12.37
N ASP A 93 16.36 -12.44 13.04
CA ASP A 93 15.01 -12.84 12.67
C ASP A 93 14.23 -11.80 11.85
N GLY A 94 14.76 -10.59 11.69
CA GLY A 94 14.13 -9.52 10.93
C GLY A 94 14.45 -8.13 11.48
N VAL A 95 13.87 -7.13 10.83
CA VAL A 95 13.93 -5.74 11.31
C VAL A 95 12.76 -5.50 12.24
N TRP A 96 13.05 -5.28 13.51
CA TRP A 96 12.04 -4.99 14.52
C TRP A 96 11.84 -3.50 14.63
N ARG A 97 10.60 -3.05 14.58
CA ARG A 97 10.23 -1.65 14.83
C ARG A 97 9.37 -1.57 16.08
N THR A 98 9.67 -0.61 16.94
CA THR A 98 8.81 -0.21 18.08
C THR A 98 8.43 1.25 17.87
N ILE A 99 7.14 1.55 17.86
CA ILE A 99 6.57 2.88 17.65
C ILE A 99 5.80 3.22 18.91
N ALA A 100 6.27 4.19 19.68
CA ALA A 100 5.58 4.71 20.85
C ALA A 100 5.07 6.12 20.54
N SER A 101 3.79 6.37 20.72
CA SER A 101 3.17 7.68 20.47
C SER A 101 2.46 8.19 21.71
N VAL A 102 2.53 9.49 21.91
CA VAL A 102 1.88 10.26 22.96
C VAL A 102 1.16 11.42 22.29
N VAL A 103 -0.10 11.61 22.67
CA VAL A 103 -1.01 12.60 22.10
C VAL A 103 -1.69 13.33 23.24
N VAL A 104 -1.39 14.62 23.36
CA VAL A 104 -2.11 15.59 24.18
C VAL A 104 -2.85 16.50 23.22
N ASP A 105 -4.18 16.43 23.24
CA ASP A 105 -5.06 17.20 22.38
C ASP A 105 -6.33 17.53 23.20
N PRO A 106 -6.59 18.81 23.53
CA PRO A 106 -7.77 19.20 24.29
C PRO A 106 -9.10 18.81 23.63
N GLU A 107 -9.13 18.61 22.31
CA GLU A 107 -10.34 18.14 21.62
C GLU A 107 -10.57 16.63 21.79
N LEU A 108 -9.57 15.88 22.30
CA LEU A 108 -9.65 14.46 22.68
C LEU A 108 -9.79 14.23 24.20
N SER A 109 -10.03 15.32 24.95
CA SER A 109 -10.35 15.36 26.38
C SER A 109 -11.55 14.44 26.73
N PRO A 110 -11.63 13.83 27.93
CA PRO A 110 -10.89 14.11 29.17
C PRO A 110 -9.58 13.34 29.38
N GLY A 111 -9.00 12.74 28.33
CA GLY A 111 -7.80 11.93 28.46
C GLY A 111 -6.71 12.33 27.46
N GLN A 112 -5.48 12.34 27.94
CA GLN A 112 -4.28 12.28 27.11
C GLN A 112 -4.07 10.83 26.67
N HIS A 113 -3.51 10.56 25.49
CA HIS A 113 -3.45 9.20 24.93
C HIS A 113 -2.01 8.75 24.69
N LEU A 114 -1.74 7.48 24.95
CA LEU A 114 -0.48 6.85 24.57
C LEU A 114 -0.70 5.45 24.00
N TRP A 115 0.11 5.06 23.02
CA TRP A 115 0.15 3.69 22.54
C TRP A 115 1.56 3.29 22.16
N ILE A 116 1.82 1.99 22.20
CA ILE A 116 3.06 1.41 21.69
C ILE A 116 2.72 0.23 20.80
N ASP A 117 3.14 0.32 19.56
CA ASP A 117 3.06 -0.73 18.57
C ASP A 117 4.43 -1.34 18.33
N MET A 118 4.48 -2.64 18.07
CA MET A 118 5.66 -3.28 17.49
C MET A 118 5.31 -4.00 16.22
N THR A 119 6.12 -3.80 15.19
CA THR A 119 6.04 -4.51 13.92
C THR A 119 7.35 -5.23 13.66
N VAL A 120 7.30 -6.27 12.83
CA VAL A 120 8.48 -7.01 12.39
C VAL A 120 8.47 -7.11 10.88
N ASP A 121 9.58 -6.77 10.25
CA ASP A 121 9.86 -7.12 8.86
C ASP A 121 10.70 -8.40 8.87
N PRO A 122 10.10 -9.59 8.67
CA PRO A 122 10.82 -10.84 8.78
C PRO A 122 11.90 -10.92 7.69
N ALA A 123 13.09 -11.42 8.05
CA ALA A 123 14.14 -11.64 7.07
C ALA A 123 13.66 -12.64 5.98
N PRO A 124 13.91 -12.38 4.69
CA PRO A 124 13.55 -13.32 3.62
C PRO A 124 14.26 -14.66 3.85
N ARG A 125 13.49 -15.75 3.90
CA ARG A 125 13.98 -17.11 4.18
C ARG A 125 13.54 -18.09 3.11
N GLU A 126 14.41 -19.05 2.80
CA GLU A 126 14.22 -20.08 1.77
C GLU A 126 13.35 -21.28 2.25
N GLU A 127 12.91 -21.28 3.51
CA GLU A 127 12.25 -22.43 4.14
C GLU A 127 10.71 -22.42 4.02
N SER A 128 10.11 -23.61 4.02
CA SER A 128 8.67 -23.84 3.85
C SER A 128 7.81 -23.26 5.00
N PRO A 129 6.56 -22.84 4.74
CA PRO A 129 5.69 -22.20 5.75
C PRO A 129 5.44 -22.99 7.04
N ALA A 130 5.55 -24.33 7.00
CA ALA A 130 5.28 -25.22 8.12
C ALA A 130 6.41 -25.25 9.18
N ASP A 131 7.64 -24.88 8.80
CA ASP A 131 8.82 -24.90 9.68
C ASP A 131 9.15 -23.51 10.25
N GLN A 132 8.25 -22.53 10.09
CA GLN A 132 8.46 -21.18 10.60
C GLN A 132 8.52 -21.19 12.15
N PRO A 133 9.68 -20.85 12.76
CA PRO A 133 9.74 -20.71 14.21
C PRO A 133 8.82 -19.55 14.62
N ARG A 134 7.90 -19.81 15.55
CA ARG A 134 7.03 -18.78 16.13
C ARG A 134 7.90 -17.66 16.70
N LEU A 135 7.66 -16.42 16.25
CA LEU A 135 8.35 -15.25 16.77
C LEU A 135 8.14 -15.15 18.28
N ASP A 136 9.23 -15.08 19.03
CA ASP A 136 9.17 -14.86 20.47
C ASP A 136 8.96 -13.36 20.76
N VAL A 137 7.71 -12.92 20.71
CA VAL A 137 7.38 -11.50 20.86
C VAL A 137 7.30 -11.13 22.34
N MET A 138 8.28 -10.35 22.81
CA MET A 138 8.26 -9.74 24.14
C MET A 138 7.86 -8.26 24.05
N PRO A 139 6.94 -7.76 24.91
CA PRO A 139 6.67 -6.33 25.02
C PRO A 139 7.96 -5.51 25.20
N PRO A 140 8.03 -4.28 24.64
CA PRO A 140 9.20 -3.44 24.84
C PRO A 140 9.22 -2.98 26.30
N GLU A 141 10.41 -2.93 26.93
CA GLU A 141 10.55 -2.50 28.33
C GLU A 141 9.92 -1.10 28.57
N ALA A 142 9.93 -0.23 27.55
CA ALA A 142 9.24 1.06 27.56
C ALA A 142 7.76 0.96 27.97
N ALA A 143 7.03 -0.09 27.57
CA ALA A 143 5.64 -0.28 27.95
C ALA A 143 5.50 -0.40 29.48
N ARG A 144 6.30 -1.27 30.10
CA ARG A 144 6.32 -1.41 31.56
C ARG A 144 6.72 -0.12 32.25
N MET A 145 7.75 0.55 31.73
CA MET A 145 8.28 1.79 32.33
C MET A 145 7.26 2.93 32.26
N LEU A 146 6.52 3.08 31.15
CA LEU A 146 5.47 4.07 31.01
C LEU A 146 4.31 3.78 31.98
N LEU A 147 3.80 2.54 32.00
CA LEU A 147 2.69 2.15 32.88
C LEU A 147 3.05 2.21 34.39
N GLN A 148 4.33 2.35 34.74
CA GLN A 148 4.78 2.60 36.12
C GLN A 148 4.86 4.09 36.44
N GLU A 149 5.02 4.93 35.43
CA GLU A 149 5.22 6.38 35.56
C GLU A 149 3.88 7.13 35.54
N VAL A 150 2.91 6.66 34.75
CA VAL A 150 1.61 7.34 34.55
C VAL A 150 0.43 6.50 35.02
N ALA A 151 -0.66 7.16 35.41
CA ALA A 151 -1.95 6.59 35.79
C ALA A 151 -2.74 6.10 34.57
N ALA A 152 -2.12 5.24 33.76
CA ALA A 152 -2.69 4.66 32.55
C ALA A 152 -4.02 3.93 32.82
N ARG A 153 -4.96 4.09 31.88
CA ARG A 153 -6.29 3.48 31.89
C ARG A 153 -6.61 2.84 30.55
N ASP A 154 -7.41 1.78 30.59
CA ASP A 154 -8.11 1.24 29.43
C ASP A 154 -9.61 1.46 29.61
N GLY A 155 -10.17 2.37 28.82
CA GLY A 155 -11.47 2.97 29.12
C GLY A 155 -11.41 3.73 30.45
N ALA A 156 -12.43 3.57 31.28
CA ALA A 156 -12.43 4.13 32.64
C ALA A 156 -11.51 3.36 33.64
N GLN A 157 -10.95 2.21 33.25
CA GLN A 157 -10.38 1.25 34.20
C GLN A 157 -8.85 1.34 34.29
N PRO A 158 -8.24 1.19 35.48
CA PRO A 158 -6.79 1.24 35.61
C PRO A 158 -6.09 0.15 34.79
N LEU A 159 -5.02 0.51 34.07
CA LEU A 159 -4.13 -0.39 33.35
C LEU A 159 -2.76 -0.44 34.04
N PRO A 160 -2.56 -1.30 35.06
CA PRO A 160 -1.31 -1.35 35.80
C PRO A 160 -0.19 -2.05 35.02
N ALA A 161 1.06 -1.66 35.29
CA ALA A 161 2.25 -2.32 34.72
C ALA A 161 2.44 -3.80 35.12
N GLY A 162 1.71 -4.28 36.12
CA GLY A 162 1.76 -5.65 36.62
C GLY A 162 0.56 -5.97 37.51
N PRO A 163 0.46 -7.21 38.04
CA PRO A 163 -0.73 -7.62 38.76
C PRO A 163 -0.95 -6.82 40.04
N ARG A 164 -2.20 -6.36 40.26
CA ARG A 164 -2.63 -5.68 41.49
C ARG A 164 -3.24 -6.69 42.47
N ILE A 165 -2.94 -6.52 43.75
CA ILE A 165 -3.56 -7.32 44.80
C ILE A 165 -4.95 -6.76 45.11
N VAL A 166 -5.96 -7.63 45.13
CA VAL A 166 -7.33 -7.32 45.54
C VAL A 166 -7.57 -8.00 46.89
N ARG A 167 -7.85 -7.18 47.90
CA ARG A 167 -8.11 -7.65 49.27
C ARG A 167 -9.60 -7.63 49.53
N GLY A 168 -10.17 -8.75 49.98
CA GLY A 168 -11.61 -8.84 50.20
C GLY A 168 -12.15 -7.93 51.30
N ARG A 169 -11.29 -7.36 52.15
CA ARG A 169 -11.66 -6.37 53.17
C ARG A 169 -11.79 -4.95 52.62
N ASP A 170 -11.38 -4.71 51.38
CA ASP A 170 -11.34 -3.40 50.75
C ASP A 170 -12.40 -3.36 49.64
N ASP A 171 -13.50 -2.66 49.92
CA ASP A 171 -14.64 -2.54 49.00
C ASP A 171 -14.22 -1.90 47.68
N ALA A 172 -13.40 -0.84 47.73
CA ALA A 172 -12.98 -0.13 46.53
C ALA A 172 -12.16 -1.02 45.59
N LEU A 173 -11.30 -1.89 46.13
CA LEU A 173 -10.54 -2.84 45.31
C LEU A 173 -11.40 -3.93 44.67
N VAL A 174 -12.39 -4.45 45.40
CA VAL A 174 -13.35 -5.43 44.87
C VAL A 174 -14.21 -4.80 43.77
N ASP A 175 -14.75 -3.61 44.04
CA ASP A 175 -15.60 -2.87 43.10
C ASP A 175 -14.83 -2.46 41.85
N THR A 176 -13.56 -2.05 41.98
CA THR A 176 -12.69 -1.75 40.84
C THR A 176 -12.48 -2.98 39.96
N LEU A 177 -12.24 -4.16 40.54
CA LEU A 177 -12.08 -5.39 39.75
C LEU A 177 -13.37 -5.77 39.03
N VAL A 178 -14.51 -5.76 39.73
CA VAL A 178 -15.80 -6.12 39.12
C VAL A 178 -16.18 -5.13 38.02
N SER A 179 -15.95 -3.83 38.25
CA SER A 179 -16.14 -2.78 37.25
C SER A 179 -15.22 -3.00 36.05
N ALA A 180 -13.95 -3.36 36.27
CA ALA A 180 -13.01 -3.66 35.20
C ALA A 180 -13.45 -4.86 34.35
N ILE A 181 -13.96 -5.93 34.99
CA ILE A 181 -14.48 -7.10 34.27
C ILE A 181 -15.67 -6.71 33.39
N ARG A 182 -16.60 -5.90 33.92
CA ARG A 182 -17.87 -5.52 33.27
C ARG A 182 -17.78 -4.29 32.34
N ALA A 183 -16.65 -3.60 32.32
CA ALA A 183 -16.49 -2.37 31.55
C ALA A 183 -16.73 -2.59 30.04
N PRO A 184 -17.76 -1.96 29.45
CA PRO A 184 -18.10 -2.16 28.04
C PRO A 184 -17.13 -1.46 27.08
N ASP A 185 -16.44 -0.43 27.55
CA ASP A 185 -15.47 0.41 26.84
C ASP A 185 -14.03 -0.13 26.92
N ARG A 186 -13.80 -1.18 27.72
CA ARG A 186 -12.51 -1.84 27.87
C ARG A 186 -12.12 -2.56 26.58
N ARG A 187 -10.89 -2.36 26.10
CA ARG A 187 -10.35 -2.98 24.88
C ARG A 187 -9.44 -4.17 25.16
N LEU A 188 -8.85 -4.21 26.35
CA LEU A 188 -7.84 -5.18 26.76
C LEU A 188 -8.44 -6.25 27.67
N ALA A 189 -7.75 -7.40 27.77
CA ALA A 189 -8.19 -8.47 28.66
C ALA A 189 -7.94 -8.12 30.15
N VAL A 190 -8.71 -8.75 31.03
CA VAL A 190 -8.49 -8.75 32.48
C VAL A 190 -8.10 -10.17 32.88
N VAL A 191 -6.93 -10.32 33.48
CA VAL A 191 -6.43 -11.63 33.93
C VAL A 191 -6.50 -11.65 35.45
N ALA A 192 -7.34 -12.51 35.99
CA ALA A 192 -7.55 -12.63 37.44
C ALA A 192 -7.20 -14.02 37.94
N THR A 193 -6.58 -14.10 39.11
CA THR A 193 -6.19 -15.36 39.75
C THR A 193 -6.40 -15.29 41.26
N GLY A 194 -6.94 -16.36 41.81
CA GLY A 194 -7.00 -16.53 43.26
C GLY A 194 -5.68 -17.07 43.80
N THR A 195 -5.26 -16.59 44.96
CA THR A 195 -4.01 -17.04 45.61
C THR A 195 -4.14 -18.49 46.12
N PRO A 196 -3.23 -19.42 45.76
CA PRO A 196 -3.17 -20.75 46.37
C PRO A 196 -3.02 -20.71 47.89
N ARG A 197 -3.50 -21.74 48.60
CA ARG A 197 -3.52 -21.75 50.08
C ARG A 197 -2.12 -21.89 50.71
N ASP A 198 -1.16 -22.43 49.98
CA ASP A 198 0.19 -22.74 50.42
C ASP A 198 1.21 -21.62 50.13
N VAL A 199 0.77 -20.49 49.55
CA VAL A 199 1.63 -19.34 49.24
C VAL A 199 1.04 -18.03 49.77
N THR A 200 1.89 -17.04 50.01
CA THR A 200 1.42 -15.70 50.39
C THR A 200 0.87 -14.95 49.17
N VAL A 201 -0.11 -14.06 49.38
CA VAL A 201 -0.69 -13.21 48.32
C VAL A 201 0.38 -12.35 47.62
N ALA A 202 1.38 -11.87 48.38
CA ALA A 202 2.49 -11.09 47.83
C ALA A 202 3.44 -11.97 46.97
N GLY A 203 3.82 -13.16 47.47
CA GLY A 203 4.63 -14.10 46.71
C GLY A 203 3.94 -14.56 45.43
N TRP A 204 2.63 -14.83 45.50
CA TRP A 204 1.84 -15.17 44.32
C TRP A 204 1.74 -14.02 43.31
N ARG A 205 1.63 -12.78 43.79
CA ARG A 205 1.68 -11.60 42.93
C ARG A 205 3.00 -11.48 42.17
N GLU A 206 4.14 -11.73 42.83
CA GLU A 206 5.44 -11.74 42.15
C GLU A 206 5.56 -12.86 41.12
N ALA A 207 5.12 -14.06 41.47
CA ALA A 207 5.09 -15.21 40.55
C ALA A 207 4.27 -14.90 39.29
N MET A 208 3.08 -14.32 39.48
CA MET A 208 2.18 -13.94 38.40
C MET A 208 2.66 -12.72 37.61
N ALA A 209 3.42 -11.80 38.21
CA ALA A 209 4.09 -10.72 37.48
C ALA A 209 5.12 -11.29 36.50
N GLY A 210 5.87 -12.33 36.91
CA GLY A 210 6.76 -13.08 36.01
C GLY A 210 5.99 -13.75 34.86
N ALA A 211 4.91 -14.47 35.17
CA ALA A 211 4.08 -15.15 34.17
C ALA A 211 3.42 -14.17 33.18
N LEU A 212 2.99 -13.00 33.64
CA LEU A 212 2.33 -11.97 32.83
C LEU A 212 3.29 -10.97 32.17
N SER A 213 4.61 -11.12 32.35
CA SER A 213 5.62 -10.24 31.72
C SER A 213 5.44 -10.10 30.19
N ARG A 214 5.10 -11.22 29.52
CA ARG A 214 4.80 -11.30 28.07
C ARG A 214 3.49 -10.61 27.66
N SER A 215 2.69 -10.17 28.63
CA SER A 215 1.36 -9.56 28.46
C SER A 215 1.28 -8.12 28.97
N THR A 216 2.41 -7.54 29.40
CA THR A 216 2.49 -6.15 29.88
C THR A 216 1.89 -5.20 28.86
N GLY A 217 0.97 -4.32 29.27
CA GLY A 217 0.27 -3.36 28.40
C GLY A 217 -0.81 -3.96 27.50
N MET A 218 -0.98 -5.29 27.47
CA MET A 218 -2.04 -5.97 26.71
C MET A 218 -3.19 -6.47 27.60
N CYS A 219 -3.00 -6.47 28.92
CA CYS A 219 -4.03 -6.82 29.89
C CYS A 219 -3.81 -6.16 31.25
N ALA A 220 -4.88 -6.03 32.03
CA ALA A 220 -4.82 -5.71 33.45
C ALA A 220 -4.80 -7.00 34.29
N GLY A 221 -3.80 -7.17 35.16
CA GLY A 221 -3.64 -8.34 36.01
C GLY A 221 -4.14 -8.12 37.43
N TYR A 222 -4.79 -9.12 38.04
CA TYR A 222 -5.29 -9.08 39.40
C TYR A 222 -5.03 -10.39 40.16
N VAL A 223 -4.65 -10.25 41.43
CA VAL A 223 -4.39 -11.35 42.36
C VAL A 223 -5.28 -11.19 43.57
N LEU A 224 -6.16 -12.15 43.80
CA LEU A 224 -7.19 -12.09 44.83
C LEU A 224 -6.75 -12.90 46.06
N ASP A 225 -7.01 -12.36 47.26
CA ASP A 225 -7.01 -13.17 48.48
C ASP A 225 -8.32 -13.97 48.64
N ALA A 226 -8.36 -14.88 49.62
CA ALA A 226 -9.51 -15.77 49.78
C ALA A 226 -10.84 -15.01 49.98
N ALA A 227 -10.82 -13.94 50.78
CA ALA A 227 -12.01 -13.11 51.00
C ALA A 227 -12.46 -12.39 49.72
N ALA A 228 -11.52 -11.92 48.88
CA ALA A 228 -11.85 -11.30 47.60
C ALA A 228 -12.48 -12.30 46.63
N ILE A 229 -11.99 -13.55 46.59
CA ILE A 229 -12.56 -14.61 45.73
C ILE A 229 -14.03 -14.86 46.09
N GLU A 230 -14.34 -15.00 47.38
CA GLU A 230 -15.72 -15.21 47.85
C GLU A 230 -16.62 -14.04 47.45
N ARG A 231 -16.19 -12.80 47.74
CA ARG A 231 -16.97 -11.60 47.41
C ARG A 231 -17.20 -11.44 45.92
N VAL A 232 -16.14 -11.51 45.10
CA VAL A 232 -16.25 -11.39 43.65
C VAL A 232 -17.11 -12.53 43.07
N GLY A 233 -17.01 -13.74 43.63
CA GLY A 233 -17.84 -14.87 43.25
C GLY A 233 -19.34 -14.65 43.45
N THR A 234 -19.74 -13.85 44.45
CA THR A 234 -21.16 -13.46 44.62
C THR A 234 -21.62 -12.39 43.63
N LEU A 235 -20.68 -11.65 43.04
CA LEU A 235 -20.95 -10.54 42.12
C LEU A 235 -20.84 -10.94 40.65
N LEU A 236 -20.26 -12.10 40.33
CA LEU A 236 -20.15 -12.58 38.95
C LEU A 236 -21.22 -13.64 38.63
N PRO A 237 -21.74 -13.67 37.39
CA PRO A 237 -22.60 -14.75 36.92
C PRO A 237 -21.98 -16.13 37.09
N ARG A 238 -22.82 -17.17 37.13
CA ARG A 238 -22.38 -18.56 37.17
C ARG A 238 -21.49 -18.88 35.97
N GLY A 239 -20.39 -19.61 36.19
CA GLY A 239 -19.42 -19.97 35.15
C GLY A 239 -18.31 -18.93 34.90
N LEU A 240 -18.42 -17.72 35.46
CA LEU A 240 -17.40 -16.67 35.41
C LEU A 240 -16.52 -16.63 36.68
N ASP A 241 -16.38 -17.75 37.38
CA ASP A 241 -15.57 -17.85 38.61
C ASP A 241 -14.09 -17.55 38.38
N ILE A 242 -13.47 -16.95 39.40
CA ILE A 242 -12.01 -16.79 39.48
C ILE A 242 -11.46 -17.94 40.33
N PRO A 243 -10.74 -18.92 39.74
CA PRO A 243 -10.28 -20.08 40.47
C PRO A 243 -9.15 -19.75 41.46
N THR A 244 -9.26 -20.29 42.69
CA THR A 244 -8.14 -20.34 43.64
C THR A 244 -7.02 -21.20 43.08
N GLY A 245 -5.82 -20.64 42.92
CA GLY A 245 -4.65 -21.30 42.33
C GLY A 245 -4.76 -21.57 40.84
N GLY A 246 -5.76 -21.01 40.15
CA GLY A 246 -5.88 -21.04 38.69
C GLY A 246 -5.92 -19.63 38.10
N VAL A 247 -6.21 -19.51 36.80
CA VAL A 247 -6.34 -18.21 36.12
C VAL A 247 -7.64 -18.15 35.33
N ARG A 248 -8.33 -17.00 35.40
CA ARG A 248 -9.45 -16.65 34.52
C ARG A 248 -9.07 -15.42 33.70
N THR A 249 -9.23 -15.50 32.38
CA THR A 249 -8.98 -14.40 31.44
C THR A 249 -10.31 -13.89 30.90
N PHE A 250 -10.74 -12.72 31.36
CA PHE A 250 -11.94 -12.04 30.89
C PHE A 250 -11.59 -11.19 29.66
N LEU A 251 -12.09 -11.61 28.51
CA LEU A 251 -12.01 -10.84 27.27
C LEU A 251 -12.97 -9.63 27.34
N PRO A 252 -12.78 -8.60 26.50
CA PRO A 252 -13.71 -7.47 26.38
C PRO A 252 -15.16 -7.90 26.11
N ALA A 253 -16.10 -7.01 26.47
CA ALA A 253 -17.54 -7.20 26.30
C ALA A 253 -18.04 -8.49 26.97
N VAL A 254 -17.84 -8.61 28.29
CA VAL A 254 -18.44 -9.67 29.11
C VAL A 254 -19.95 -9.44 29.12
N ASP A 255 -20.73 -10.41 28.65
CA ASP A 255 -22.18 -10.35 28.68
C ASP A 255 -22.68 -11.06 29.94
N VAL A 256 -23.08 -10.26 30.92
CA VAL A 256 -23.59 -10.80 32.20
C VAL A 256 -25.00 -11.37 32.09
N MET A 257 -25.71 -11.12 30.99
CA MET A 257 -27.06 -11.62 30.74
C MET A 257 -27.05 -12.94 29.96
N ASP A 258 -25.95 -13.27 29.29
CA ASP A 258 -25.77 -14.53 28.57
C ASP A 258 -25.05 -15.57 29.46
N GLU A 259 -25.78 -16.58 29.93
CA GLU A 259 -25.22 -17.66 30.75
C GLU A 259 -24.15 -18.48 30.01
N SER A 260 -24.09 -18.43 28.68
CA SER A 260 -23.11 -19.14 27.85
C SER A 260 -21.82 -18.35 27.58
N ASP A 261 -21.76 -17.05 27.92
CA ASP A 261 -20.61 -16.17 27.68
C ASP A 261 -19.33 -16.68 28.35
N HIS A 262 -19.47 -17.49 29.41
CA HIS A 262 -18.34 -18.13 30.08
C HIS A 262 -17.43 -18.94 29.15
N ALA A 263 -17.93 -19.43 28.01
CA ALA A 263 -17.15 -20.17 27.02
C ALA A 263 -16.14 -19.30 26.26
N ARG A 264 -16.39 -18.00 26.11
CA ARG A 264 -15.48 -17.05 25.44
C ARG A 264 -14.26 -16.70 26.27
N HIS A 265 -14.32 -16.91 27.59
CA HIS A 265 -13.33 -16.45 28.55
C HIS A 265 -12.42 -17.59 29.01
N PRO A 266 -11.14 -17.63 28.57
CA PRO A 266 -10.25 -18.73 28.88
C PRO A 266 -10.07 -18.96 30.38
N ARG A 267 -9.98 -20.24 30.76
CA ARG A 267 -9.71 -20.67 32.13
C ARG A 267 -8.55 -21.64 32.16
N MET A 268 -7.55 -21.35 32.98
CA MET A 268 -6.50 -22.29 33.35
C MET A 268 -6.85 -22.89 34.71
N SER A 269 -6.97 -24.22 34.76
CA SER A 269 -7.36 -24.91 35.99
C SER A 269 -6.25 -24.83 37.06
N PRO A 270 -6.61 -24.92 38.35
CA PRO A 270 -5.62 -24.99 39.42
C PRO A 270 -4.64 -26.16 39.26
N ALA A 271 -5.13 -27.34 38.85
CA ALA A 271 -4.29 -28.51 38.62
C ALA A 271 -3.25 -28.25 37.51
N THR A 272 -3.68 -27.60 36.42
CA THR A 272 -2.78 -27.22 35.33
C THR A 272 -1.71 -26.24 35.80
N LEU A 273 -2.07 -25.22 36.57
CA LEU A 273 -1.14 -24.20 37.02
C LEU A 273 -0.18 -24.74 38.10
N ASP A 274 -0.65 -25.65 38.97
CA ASP A 274 0.19 -26.28 39.99
C ASP A 274 1.29 -27.14 39.38
N THR A 275 1.02 -27.84 38.26
CA THR A 275 2.08 -28.57 37.50
C THR A 275 3.17 -27.67 36.93
N ALA A 276 2.89 -26.36 36.84
CA ALA A 276 3.82 -25.36 36.34
C ALA A 276 4.57 -24.63 37.46
N ARG A 277 4.25 -24.88 38.72
CA ARG A 277 4.79 -24.16 39.87
C ARG A 277 6.03 -24.85 40.43
N GLU A 278 7.07 -24.06 40.65
CA GLU A 278 8.33 -24.50 41.28
C GLU A 278 8.67 -23.50 42.39
N GLY A 279 8.20 -23.78 43.61
CA GLY A 279 8.25 -22.83 44.72
C GLY A 279 7.48 -21.55 44.39
N ASP A 280 8.17 -20.41 44.43
CA ASP A 280 7.62 -19.09 44.10
C ASP A 280 7.69 -18.74 42.60
N ARG A 281 8.12 -19.67 41.73
CA ARG A 281 8.23 -19.45 40.27
C ARG A 281 7.17 -20.23 39.51
N ILE A 282 6.80 -19.67 38.36
CA ILE A 282 5.91 -20.31 37.39
C ILE A 282 6.71 -20.56 36.10
N ARG A 283 6.62 -21.77 35.55
CA ARG A 283 7.31 -22.14 34.30
C ARG A 283 6.90 -21.24 33.14
N ASN A 284 7.87 -20.93 32.27
CA ASN A 284 7.73 -19.99 31.15
C ASN A 284 6.57 -20.30 30.18
N TRP A 285 6.22 -21.58 30.01
CA TRP A 285 5.13 -21.98 29.09
C TRP A 285 3.78 -21.39 29.50
N VAL A 286 3.55 -21.13 30.80
CA VAL A 286 2.32 -20.50 31.29
C VAL A 286 2.19 -19.09 30.74
N GLY A 287 3.27 -18.31 30.78
CA GLY A 287 3.29 -16.97 30.21
C GLY A 287 3.06 -16.98 28.70
N ALA A 288 3.62 -17.95 27.98
CA ALA A 288 3.35 -18.14 26.56
C ALA A 288 1.86 -18.45 26.30
N ALA A 289 1.27 -19.36 27.07
CA ALA A 289 -0.14 -19.73 26.96
C ALA A 289 -1.09 -18.56 27.27
N LEU A 290 -0.85 -17.83 28.36
CA LEU A 290 -1.66 -16.67 28.75
C LEU A 290 -1.56 -15.53 27.74
N SER A 291 -0.35 -15.26 27.21
CA SER A 291 -0.14 -14.16 26.29
C SER A 291 -0.85 -14.33 24.94
N ARG A 292 -1.17 -15.56 24.53
CA ARG A 292 -1.76 -15.83 23.20
C ARG A 292 -3.08 -15.08 23.00
N ARG A 293 -4.08 -15.37 23.83
CA ARG A 293 -5.41 -14.77 23.68
C ARG A 293 -5.42 -13.28 24.04
N VAL A 294 -4.59 -12.90 25.02
CA VAL A 294 -4.39 -11.51 25.43
C VAL A 294 -3.84 -10.67 24.27
N ARG A 295 -2.80 -11.17 23.59
CA ARG A 295 -2.20 -10.51 22.43
C ARG A 295 -3.15 -10.46 21.24
N GLU A 296 -3.81 -11.58 20.91
CA GLU A 296 -4.84 -11.59 19.85
C GLU A 296 -5.89 -10.49 20.08
N THR A 297 -6.33 -10.32 21.32
CA THR A 297 -7.30 -9.29 21.71
C THR A 297 -6.71 -7.88 21.55
N ALA A 298 -5.50 -7.64 22.06
CA ALA A 298 -4.84 -6.33 21.98
C ALA A 298 -4.52 -5.91 20.53
N LEU A 299 -4.17 -6.87 19.66
CA LEU A 299 -3.93 -6.61 18.24
C LEU A 299 -5.20 -6.32 17.46
N ALA A 300 -6.31 -6.96 17.84
CA ALA A 300 -7.63 -6.68 17.25
C ALA A 300 -8.18 -5.31 17.66
N ALA A 301 -7.71 -4.74 18.77
CA ALA A 301 -8.05 -3.38 19.19
C ALA A 301 -7.40 -2.35 18.24
N GLY A 302 -8.19 -1.86 17.29
CA GLY A 302 -7.82 -0.72 16.44
C GLY A 302 -7.67 0.57 17.24
N LEU A 303 -6.96 1.54 16.68
CA LEU A 303 -6.98 2.91 17.22
C LEU A 303 -8.37 3.53 16.98
N PRO A 304 -8.95 4.23 17.96
CA PRO A 304 -10.09 5.10 17.74
C PRO A 304 -9.84 6.06 16.57
N ALA A 305 -10.88 6.39 15.79
CA ALA A 305 -10.74 7.17 14.55
C ALA A 305 -9.94 8.49 14.70
N PRO A 306 -10.11 9.29 15.76
CA PRO A 306 -9.29 10.49 15.95
C PRO A 306 -7.81 10.17 16.15
N LEU A 307 -7.47 9.12 16.92
CA LEU A 307 -6.08 8.69 17.12
C LEU A 307 -5.49 8.06 15.86
N ALA A 308 -6.30 7.40 15.03
CA ALA A 308 -5.85 6.86 13.74
C ALA A 308 -5.43 7.97 12.76
N ALA A 309 -6.13 9.11 12.77
CA ALA A 309 -5.74 10.27 11.95
C ALA A 309 -4.41 10.88 12.42
N VAL A 310 -4.23 11.05 13.74
CA VAL A 310 -2.96 11.51 14.33
C VAL A 310 -1.83 10.50 14.07
N ASP A 311 -2.11 9.20 14.15
CA ASP A 311 -1.16 8.14 13.83
C ASP A 311 -0.64 8.22 12.38
N ALA A 312 -1.54 8.47 11.43
CA ALA A 312 -1.20 8.65 10.02
C ALA A 312 -0.33 9.89 9.78
N LEU A 313 -0.67 11.03 10.39
CA LEU A 313 0.13 12.26 10.33
C LEU A 313 1.56 12.01 10.83
N LEU A 314 1.69 11.44 12.03
CA LEU A 314 2.99 11.16 12.64
C LEU A 314 3.78 10.10 11.84
N ALA A 315 3.11 9.19 11.12
CA ALA A 315 3.76 8.22 10.25
C ALA A 315 4.31 8.87 8.96
N GLU A 316 3.56 9.80 8.36
CA GLU A 316 4.02 10.61 7.21
C GLU A 316 5.28 11.40 7.60
N GLU A 317 5.25 12.10 8.74
CA GLU A 317 6.41 12.87 9.23
C GLU A 317 7.62 11.98 9.55
N THR A 318 7.39 10.81 10.15
CA THR A 318 8.46 9.83 10.41
C THR A 318 9.12 9.37 9.10
N THR A 319 8.32 9.18 8.04
CA THR A 319 8.81 8.80 6.71
C THR A 319 9.61 9.92 6.07
N ASP A 320 9.13 11.16 6.16
CA ASP A 320 9.84 12.35 5.68
C ASP A 320 11.20 12.53 6.39
N LEU A 321 11.26 12.33 7.72
CA LEU A 321 12.52 12.35 8.47
C LEU A 321 13.48 11.25 8.00
N ARG A 322 12.97 10.04 7.75
CA ARG A 322 13.78 8.91 7.24
C ARG A 322 14.38 9.25 5.87
N LEU A 323 13.58 9.79 4.94
CA LEU A 323 14.03 10.19 3.61
C LEU A 323 15.11 11.29 3.68
N ARG A 324 14.92 12.30 4.53
CA ARG A 324 15.91 13.37 4.74
C ARG A 324 17.22 12.84 5.30
N ALA A 325 17.18 11.87 6.22
CA ALA A 325 18.37 11.24 6.78
C ALA A 325 19.16 10.46 5.71
N LEU A 326 18.46 9.70 4.86
CA LEU A 326 19.08 8.98 3.73
C LEU A 326 19.77 9.93 2.75
N SER A 327 19.12 11.05 2.39
CA SER A 327 19.72 12.06 1.51
C SER A 327 20.95 12.75 2.09
N ARG A 328 21.06 12.87 3.43
CA ARG A 328 22.25 13.43 4.10
C ARG A 328 23.41 12.43 4.17
N GLY A 329 23.11 11.14 4.36
CA GLY A 329 24.13 10.07 4.33
C GLY A 329 24.82 9.93 2.97
N ASP A 330 24.07 10.10 1.88
CA ASP A 330 24.60 9.98 0.52
C ASP A 330 25.53 11.15 0.12
N ARG A 331 25.33 12.34 0.71
CA ARG A 331 26.25 13.49 0.54
C ARG A 331 27.58 13.33 1.28
N GLY A 332 27.69 12.39 2.23
CA GLY A 332 28.94 12.11 2.96
C GLY A 332 29.89 11.12 2.27
N ALA A 333 29.39 10.39 1.25
CA ALA A 333 30.17 9.39 0.52
C ALA A 333 30.69 9.89 -0.85
N ALA A 334 30.14 10.99 -1.38
CA ALA A 334 30.58 11.62 -2.63
C ALA A 334 31.74 12.61 -2.40
N GLY A 335 32.89 12.09 -1.94
CA GLY A 335 34.05 12.89 -1.59
C GLY A 335 35.38 12.14 -1.75
N ALA A 336 35.54 11.38 -2.84
CA ALA A 336 36.85 10.88 -3.27
C ALA A 336 37.09 11.30 -4.74
N PRO A 337 38.22 11.94 -5.06
CA PRO A 337 38.44 12.56 -6.35
C PRO A 337 38.73 11.51 -7.42
N VAL A 338 37.89 11.49 -8.46
CA VAL A 338 38.19 10.80 -9.72
C VAL A 338 39.37 11.52 -10.37
N ARG A 339 40.53 10.87 -10.40
CA ARG A 339 41.72 11.33 -11.11
C ARG A 339 41.46 11.31 -12.61
N ASN A 340 41.59 12.49 -13.21
CA ASN A 340 41.80 12.71 -14.64
C ASN A 340 42.96 11.84 -15.17
N GLY A 341 42.70 11.09 -16.24
CA GLY A 341 43.72 10.43 -17.06
C GLY A 341 43.28 10.51 -18.52
N GLY A 342 43.90 11.42 -19.26
CA GLY A 342 43.52 11.82 -20.61
C GLY A 342 43.71 10.75 -21.69
N ALA A 343 42.95 10.97 -22.75
CA ALA A 343 43.07 10.30 -24.03
C ALA A 343 44.32 10.73 -24.81
N GLY A 344 44.86 9.80 -25.59
CA GLY A 344 45.60 10.11 -26.82
C GLY A 344 46.92 9.37 -27.00
N GLY A 345 46.96 8.45 -27.98
CA GLY A 345 48.17 8.27 -28.80
C GLY A 345 48.60 6.85 -29.14
N HIS A 346 48.24 6.40 -30.34
CA HIS A 346 49.12 5.73 -31.32
C HIS A 346 49.84 4.41 -30.95
N GLY A 347 49.52 3.37 -31.72
CA GLY A 347 50.34 2.18 -31.90
C GLY A 347 50.00 1.44 -33.19
N ARG A 348 50.82 1.67 -34.23
CA ARG A 348 50.99 0.82 -35.43
C ARG A 348 51.67 -0.50 -35.04
N THR A 349 51.42 -1.55 -35.83
CA THR A 349 52.34 -2.53 -36.50
C THR A 349 51.58 -3.85 -36.73
N ASP A 350 51.24 -4.22 -37.97
CA ASP A 350 52.02 -5.02 -38.95
C ASP A 350 52.00 -6.54 -38.74
N ASP A 351 51.26 -7.21 -39.63
CA ASP A 351 51.69 -8.20 -40.64
C ASP A 351 52.39 -9.54 -40.26
N GLN A 352 51.98 -10.56 -41.05
CA GLN A 352 52.62 -11.84 -41.45
C GLN A 352 52.51 -13.14 -40.63
N GLY A 353 52.05 -14.16 -41.37
CA GLY A 353 52.32 -15.59 -41.21
C GLY A 353 51.28 -16.40 -42.02
N ARG A 354 51.47 -16.69 -43.32
CA ARG A 354 52.14 -17.88 -43.93
C ARG A 354 51.74 -19.19 -43.20
N VAL A 355 51.26 -20.25 -43.87
CA VAL A 355 52.03 -21.36 -44.51
C VAL A 355 51.08 -22.24 -45.40
N PRO A 356 51.53 -23.30 -46.13
CA PRO A 356 52.03 -23.31 -47.52
C PRO A 356 51.22 -24.17 -48.52
N SER A 357 51.57 -24.00 -49.79
CA SER A 357 51.28 -24.91 -50.91
C SER A 357 52.32 -26.04 -51.00
N ALA A 358 51.87 -27.27 -51.25
CA ALA A 358 52.68 -28.35 -51.80
C ALA A 358 51.85 -29.10 -52.87
N ARG A 359 52.30 -29.03 -54.12
CA ARG A 359 51.87 -29.89 -55.23
C ARG A 359 52.98 -30.90 -55.50
N HIS A 360 52.61 -32.17 -55.67
CA HIS A 360 53.23 -33.05 -56.68
C HIS A 360 52.17 -34.04 -57.20
N PRO A 361 52.13 -34.31 -58.52
CA PRO A 361 51.10 -35.15 -59.14
C PRO A 361 51.57 -36.61 -59.28
N GLY A 362 50.62 -37.54 -59.23
CA GLY A 362 50.82 -38.96 -59.49
C GLY A 362 49.50 -39.62 -59.88
N ASP A 363 49.30 -39.68 -61.19
CA ASP A 363 48.72 -40.77 -61.97
C ASP A 363 47.35 -41.43 -61.71
N THR A 364 46.77 -41.80 -62.86
CA THR A 364 45.78 -42.85 -63.15
C THR A 364 44.28 -42.56 -63.06
N ALA A 365 43.74 -42.45 -64.27
CA ALA A 365 42.41 -42.72 -64.79
C ALA A 365 41.49 -43.68 -64.01
N GLY A 366 40.20 -43.34 -63.98
CA GLY A 366 39.08 -44.28 -63.82
C GLY A 366 38.01 -43.80 -62.84
N GLY A 367 36.95 -43.15 -63.31
CA GLY A 367 35.82 -42.80 -62.42
C GLY A 367 34.80 -41.79 -62.95
N GLY A 368 34.48 -41.79 -64.26
CA GLY A 368 33.63 -40.77 -64.88
C GLY A 368 32.17 -40.72 -64.40
N LEU A 369 31.67 -41.71 -63.64
CA LEU A 369 30.29 -41.75 -63.15
C LEU A 369 30.15 -41.42 -61.67
N ALA A 370 31.13 -41.74 -60.82
CA ALA A 370 31.12 -41.38 -59.39
C ALA A 370 31.37 -39.88 -59.17
N ALA A 371 32.29 -39.29 -59.94
CA ALA A 371 32.60 -37.85 -59.87
C ALA A 371 31.44 -36.96 -60.37
N VAL A 372 30.54 -37.50 -61.20
CA VAL A 372 29.32 -36.78 -61.64
C VAL A 372 28.26 -36.82 -60.54
N HIS A 373 28.02 -37.98 -59.92
CA HIS A 373 27.10 -38.09 -58.78
C HIS A 373 27.52 -37.25 -57.56
N GLU A 374 28.83 -37.16 -57.27
CA GLU A 374 29.35 -36.30 -56.21
C GLU A 374 29.15 -34.81 -56.52
N ARG A 375 29.30 -34.40 -57.78
CA ARG A 375 29.02 -33.03 -58.23
C ARG A 375 27.55 -32.68 -58.13
N ASP A 376 26.67 -33.57 -58.59
CA ASP A 376 25.22 -33.38 -58.50
C ASP A 376 24.75 -33.31 -57.04
N ALA A 377 25.31 -34.14 -56.15
CA ALA A 377 25.04 -34.08 -54.72
C ALA A 377 25.53 -32.77 -54.08
N GLN A 378 26.71 -32.29 -54.48
CA GLN A 378 27.27 -31.01 -54.03
C GLN A 378 26.41 -29.82 -54.51
N GLU A 379 25.92 -29.86 -55.75
CA GLU A 379 25.01 -28.84 -56.31
C GLU A 379 23.65 -28.84 -55.58
N GLN A 380 23.09 -30.01 -55.30
CA GLN A 380 21.86 -30.12 -54.51
C GLN A 380 22.03 -29.60 -53.07
N LEU A 381 23.15 -29.90 -52.42
CA LEU A 381 23.47 -29.40 -51.08
C LEU A 381 23.63 -27.87 -51.07
N THR A 382 24.37 -27.32 -52.04
CA THR A 382 24.56 -25.86 -52.14
C THR A 382 23.27 -25.13 -52.45
N GLN A 383 22.38 -25.72 -53.26
CA GLN A 383 21.04 -25.16 -53.51
C GLN A 383 20.18 -25.13 -52.24
N ARG A 384 20.16 -26.23 -51.46
CA ARG A 384 19.46 -26.28 -50.16
C ARG A 384 19.99 -25.23 -49.18
N LEU A 385 21.32 -25.07 -49.10
CA LEU A 385 21.94 -24.06 -48.24
C LEU A 385 21.58 -22.64 -48.67
N ARG A 386 21.49 -22.36 -49.99
CA ARG A 386 21.05 -21.05 -50.50
C ARG A 386 19.60 -20.75 -50.15
N GLU A 387 18.71 -21.73 -50.27
CA GLU A 387 17.31 -21.59 -49.88
C GLU A 387 17.17 -21.35 -48.38
N GLU A 388 17.96 -22.06 -47.56
CA GLU A 388 18.00 -21.87 -46.12
C GLU A 388 18.51 -20.47 -45.74
N VAL A 389 19.61 -20.01 -46.34
CA VAL A 389 20.13 -18.64 -46.14
C VAL A 389 19.08 -17.61 -46.52
N LYS A 390 18.38 -17.80 -47.64
CA LYS A 390 17.30 -16.88 -48.07
C LYS A 390 16.16 -16.83 -47.04
N ARG A 391 15.74 -18.00 -46.52
CA ARG A 391 14.71 -18.10 -45.48
C ARG A 391 15.14 -17.42 -44.19
N GLN A 392 16.38 -17.66 -43.75
CA GLN A 392 16.94 -17.04 -42.55
C GLN A 392 17.08 -15.52 -42.70
N SER A 393 17.55 -15.02 -43.85
CA SER A 393 17.64 -13.59 -44.13
C SER A 393 16.26 -12.91 -44.11
N ALA A 394 15.23 -13.55 -44.67
CA ALA A 394 13.86 -13.03 -44.59
C ALA A 394 13.36 -12.96 -43.14
N ARG A 395 13.65 -13.98 -42.33
CA ARG A 395 13.28 -14.00 -40.90
C ARG A 395 14.04 -12.95 -40.08
N ILE A 396 15.32 -12.72 -40.38
CA ILE A 396 16.13 -11.68 -39.73
C ILE A 396 15.56 -10.29 -40.05
N ALA A 397 15.16 -10.03 -41.29
CA ALA A 397 14.54 -8.77 -41.68
C ALA A 397 13.23 -8.53 -40.90
N GLU A 398 12.35 -9.53 -40.86
CA GLU A 398 11.08 -9.47 -40.11
C GLU A 398 11.31 -9.19 -38.61
N LEU A 399 12.24 -9.91 -37.97
CA LEU A 399 12.59 -9.70 -36.56
C LEU A 399 13.25 -8.34 -36.32
N SER A 400 14.00 -7.82 -37.28
CA SER A 400 14.61 -6.48 -37.18
C SER A 400 13.55 -5.39 -37.22
N ASP A 401 12.55 -5.52 -38.10
CA ASP A 401 11.42 -4.58 -38.20
C ASP A 401 10.56 -4.64 -36.93
N GLU A 402 10.28 -5.85 -36.42
CA GLU A 402 9.57 -6.05 -35.14
C GLU A 402 10.32 -5.41 -33.96
N ARG A 403 11.64 -5.62 -33.88
CA ARG A 403 12.49 -5.00 -32.85
C ARG A 403 12.45 -3.48 -32.94
N GLN A 404 12.50 -2.91 -34.15
CA GLN A 404 12.48 -1.46 -34.32
C GLN A 404 11.14 -0.86 -33.90
N ALA A 405 10.02 -1.54 -34.19
CA ALA A 405 8.69 -1.14 -33.74
C ALA A 405 8.57 -1.19 -32.21
N LEU A 406 9.01 -2.30 -31.58
CA LEU A 406 9.01 -2.43 -30.12
C LEU A 406 9.87 -1.36 -29.43
N LEU A 407 11.02 -0.99 -30.02
CA LEU A 407 11.85 0.08 -29.47
C LEU A 407 11.13 1.44 -29.50
N ALA A 408 10.41 1.74 -30.59
CA ALA A 408 9.61 2.96 -30.67
C ALA A 408 8.48 2.95 -29.62
N GLU A 409 7.75 1.83 -29.46
CA GLU A 409 6.71 1.68 -28.44
C GLU A 409 7.26 1.89 -27.02
N THR A 410 8.42 1.29 -26.71
CA THR A 410 9.03 1.47 -25.39
C THR A 410 9.48 2.91 -25.13
N ALA A 411 9.89 3.65 -26.16
CA ALA A 411 10.27 5.05 -26.03
C ALA A 411 9.04 5.94 -25.77
N ASP A 412 7.96 5.74 -26.51
CA ASP A 412 6.70 6.47 -26.33
C ASP A 412 6.09 6.20 -24.95
N LEU A 413 6.07 4.94 -24.51
CA LEU A 413 5.59 4.56 -23.18
C LEU A 413 6.46 5.14 -22.07
N ALA A 414 7.78 5.20 -22.26
CA ALA A 414 8.68 5.82 -21.30
C ALA A 414 8.39 7.33 -21.15
N GLU A 415 8.15 8.03 -22.25
CA GLU A 415 7.77 9.46 -22.23
C GLU A 415 6.42 9.67 -21.52
N GLU A 416 5.42 8.81 -21.78
CA GLU A 416 4.12 8.86 -21.10
C GLU A 416 4.26 8.62 -19.59
N VAL A 417 5.07 7.63 -19.19
CA VAL A 417 5.35 7.34 -17.78
C VAL A 417 6.08 8.49 -17.10
N ASP A 418 7.07 9.09 -17.76
CA ASP A 418 7.83 10.21 -17.18
C ASP A 418 6.97 11.47 -17.05
N THR A 419 6.11 11.74 -18.04
CA THR A 419 5.11 12.81 -17.95
C THR A 419 4.15 12.59 -16.78
N ALA A 420 3.62 11.37 -16.63
CA ALA A 420 2.73 11.02 -15.53
C ALA A 420 3.42 11.12 -14.16
N ARG A 421 4.71 10.75 -14.08
CA ARG A 421 5.52 10.89 -12.87
C ARG A 421 5.75 12.35 -12.49
N GLU A 422 6.04 13.21 -13.47
CA GLU A 422 6.22 14.64 -13.24
C GLU A 422 4.91 15.28 -12.75
N GLN A 423 3.78 14.95 -13.39
CA GLN A 423 2.44 15.39 -12.95
C GLN A 423 2.12 14.92 -11.53
N LEU A 424 2.39 13.64 -11.21
CA LEU A 424 2.20 13.11 -9.88
C LEU A 424 3.08 13.80 -8.84
N ARG A 425 4.33 14.12 -9.20
CA ARG A 425 5.26 14.86 -8.35
C ARG A 425 4.76 16.28 -8.09
N ALA A 426 4.30 16.98 -9.14
CA ALA A 426 3.73 18.32 -9.04
C ALA A 426 2.48 18.33 -8.16
N ALA A 427 1.52 17.42 -8.39
CA ALA A 427 0.31 17.31 -7.59
C ALA A 427 0.60 16.97 -6.12
N ARG A 428 1.57 16.08 -5.85
CA ARG A 428 2.02 15.77 -4.46
C ARG A 428 2.67 16.98 -3.80
N PHE A 429 3.44 17.76 -4.55
CA PHE A 429 4.04 18.98 -4.04
C PHE A 429 2.97 20.02 -3.73
N GLU A 430 2.02 20.24 -4.64
CA GLU A 430 0.90 21.15 -4.45
C GLU A 430 0.05 20.77 -3.23
N ALA A 431 -0.32 19.49 -3.10
CA ALA A 431 -1.06 19.00 -1.94
C ALA A 431 -0.30 19.24 -0.63
N ARG A 432 1.03 19.02 -0.62
CA ARG A 432 1.88 19.30 0.54
C ARG A 432 1.94 20.80 0.83
N TRP A 433 2.11 21.63 -0.20
CA TRP A 433 2.17 23.07 -0.07
C TRP A 433 0.86 23.65 0.46
N LEU A 434 -0.29 23.20 -0.06
CA LEU A 434 -1.61 23.56 0.45
C LEU A 434 -1.82 23.13 1.90
N ARG A 435 -1.45 21.88 2.25
CA ARG A 435 -1.48 21.44 3.65
C ARG A 435 -0.62 22.31 4.55
N GLU A 436 0.56 22.72 4.09
CA GLU A 436 1.44 23.61 4.83
C GLU A 436 0.84 25.01 4.98
N ARG A 437 0.18 25.56 3.95
CA ARG A 437 -0.59 26.81 4.08
C ARG A 437 -1.69 26.68 5.13
N VAL A 438 -2.45 25.59 5.09
CA VAL A 438 -3.53 25.33 6.05
C VAL A 438 -2.97 25.21 7.48
N ARG A 439 -1.78 24.62 7.67
CA ARG A 439 -1.08 24.58 8.97
C ARG A 439 -0.67 25.96 9.46
N GLU A 440 -0.13 26.81 8.58
CA GLU A 440 0.26 28.18 8.96
C GLU A 440 -0.94 29.04 9.40
N GLU A 441 -2.13 28.73 8.92
CA GLU A 441 -3.39 29.35 9.34
C GLU A 441 -3.99 28.72 10.63
N GLY A 442 -3.26 27.82 11.29
CA GLY A 442 -3.70 27.15 12.53
C GLY A 442 -4.71 26.01 12.33
N LEU A 443 -5.03 25.62 11.10
CA LEU A 443 -6.06 24.60 10.81
C LEU A 443 -5.48 23.18 10.77
N PHE A 444 -4.78 22.77 11.84
CA PHE A 444 -4.02 21.50 11.88
C PHE A 444 -4.88 20.27 11.64
N ARG A 445 -6.09 20.22 12.21
CA ARG A 445 -7.05 19.11 11.98
C ARG A 445 -7.41 18.99 10.50
N LEU A 446 -7.66 20.10 9.82
CA LEU A 446 -7.99 20.09 8.39
C LEU A 446 -6.78 19.63 7.56
N ALA A 447 -5.58 20.10 7.90
CA ALA A 447 -4.35 19.68 7.24
C ALA A 447 -4.05 18.17 7.43
N ALA A 448 -4.44 17.60 8.57
CA ALA A 448 -4.32 16.18 8.89
C ALA A 448 -5.45 15.31 8.32
N THR A 449 -6.57 15.93 7.90
CA THR A 449 -7.70 15.18 7.36
C THR A 449 -7.32 14.61 5.98
N PRO A 450 -7.42 13.28 5.77
CA PRO A 450 -7.19 12.71 4.46
C PRO A 450 -8.23 13.25 3.48
N ALA A 451 -7.81 13.52 2.24
CA ALA A 451 -8.76 13.90 1.20
C ALA A 451 -9.87 12.82 1.11
N PRO A 452 -11.15 13.20 0.98
CA PRO A 452 -12.22 12.25 0.71
C PRO A 452 -11.85 11.38 -0.47
N ARG A 453 -12.35 10.13 -0.49
CA ARG A 453 -12.15 9.26 -1.64
C ARG A 453 -12.68 9.97 -2.88
N ASP A 454 -11.86 10.00 -3.92
CA ASP A 454 -12.25 10.53 -5.21
C ASP A 454 -13.55 9.83 -5.65
N PRO A 455 -14.66 10.57 -5.85
CA PRO A 455 -15.91 10.00 -6.32
C PRO A 455 -15.80 9.50 -7.78
N GLN A 456 -14.71 9.83 -8.50
CA GLN A 456 -14.50 9.32 -9.85
C GLN A 456 -14.45 7.79 -9.86
N GLN A 457 -15.25 7.22 -10.75
CA GLN A 457 -15.28 5.79 -10.95
C GLN A 457 -13.96 5.34 -11.59
N ARG A 458 -13.34 4.30 -11.00
CA ARG A 458 -12.18 3.65 -11.62
C ARG A 458 -12.52 3.25 -13.06
N PRO A 459 -11.59 3.34 -14.02
CA PRO A 459 -11.85 2.90 -15.38
C PRO A 459 -12.33 1.44 -15.42
N PRO A 460 -13.26 1.11 -16.34
CA PRO A 460 -13.62 -0.28 -16.59
C PRO A 460 -12.39 -1.06 -17.07
N VAL A 461 -12.36 -2.35 -16.74
CA VAL A 461 -11.23 -3.23 -17.09
C VAL A 461 -11.57 -4.29 -18.14
N THR A 462 -12.85 -4.46 -18.44
CA THR A 462 -13.39 -5.36 -19.47
C THR A 462 -14.40 -4.64 -20.35
N VAL A 463 -14.60 -5.16 -21.56
CA VAL A 463 -15.61 -4.65 -22.50
C VAL A 463 -17.01 -4.70 -21.90
N ARG A 464 -17.35 -5.79 -21.19
CA ARG A 464 -18.63 -5.93 -20.49
C ARG A 464 -18.86 -4.80 -19.49
N ASP A 465 -17.88 -4.52 -18.64
CA ASP A 465 -17.98 -3.45 -17.64
C ASP A 465 -18.12 -2.07 -18.31
N LEU A 466 -17.43 -1.85 -19.44
CA LEU A 466 -17.61 -0.62 -20.22
C LEU A 466 -19.03 -0.50 -20.78
N LEU A 467 -19.56 -1.57 -21.38
CA LEU A 467 -20.90 -1.60 -21.96
C LEU A 467 -21.98 -1.39 -20.91
N ASP A 468 -21.88 -2.03 -19.76
CA ASP A 468 -22.82 -1.86 -18.65
C ASP A 468 -22.85 -0.38 -18.22
N ARG A 469 -21.68 0.25 -18.01
CA ARG A 469 -21.58 1.65 -17.57
C ARG A 469 -22.10 2.68 -18.58
N ILE A 470 -21.91 2.44 -19.88
CA ILE A 470 -22.44 3.37 -20.91
C ILE A 470 -23.94 3.16 -21.15
N THR A 471 -24.47 1.97 -20.84
CA THR A 471 -25.89 1.63 -21.04
C THR A 471 -26.76 2.05 -19.86
N ASP A 472 -26.23 2.03 -18.64
CA ASP A 472 -26.94 2.42 -17.41
C ASP A 472 -27.29 3.93 -17.35
N GLY A 473 -26.73 4.74 -18.26
CA GLY A 473 -27.14 6.14 -18.51
C GLY A 473 -26.81 7.15 -17.40
N SER A 474 -26.31 6.71 -16.25
CA SER A 474 -26.06 7.57 -15.08
C SER A 474 -24.67 8.22 -15.05
N ALA A 475 -23.70 7.67 -15.77
CA ALA A 475 -22.30 8.10 -15.66
C ALA A 475 -21.92 9.24 -16.62
N LEU A 476 -22.60 9.37 -17.77
CA LEU A 476 -22.18 10.22 -18.89
C LEU A 476 -23.37 11.04 -19.43
N PRO A 477 -23.89 12.03 -18.67
CA PRO A 477 -25.16 12.70 -18.94
C PRO A 477 -25.18 13.52 -20.25
N HIS A 478 -24.02 13.88 -20.78
CA HIS A 478 -23.91 14.67 -22.01
C HIS A 478 -23.63 13.83 -23.26
N LEU A 479 -23.49 12.51 -23.10
CA LEU A 479 -23.28 11.59 -24.21
C LEU A 479 -24.57 10.88 -24.57
N PHE A 480 -24.71 10.54 -25.85
CA PHE A 480 -25.80 9.71 -26.36
C PHE A 480 -25.24 8.62 -27.26
N PHE A 481 -25.43 7.37 -26.86
CA PHE A 481 -24.87 6.22 -27.58
C PHE A 481 -25.85 5.75 -28.66
N THR A 482 -25.41 5.73 -29.90
CA THR A 482 -26.16 5.22 -31.07
C THR A 482 -25.45 4.03 -31.72
N ILE A 483 -24.64 3.32 -30.94
CA ILE A 483 -23.93 2.13 -31.36
C ILE A 483 -24.98 1.05 -31.66
N GLU A 484 -25.23 0.78 -32.94
CA GLU A 484 -26.25 -0.19 -33.38
C GLU A 484 -25.81 -1.64 -33.17
N ASP A 485 -24.50 -1.87 -33.22
CA ASP A 485 -23.90 -3.19 -33.28
C ASP A 485 -22.96 -3.36 -32.09
N HIS A 486 -23.54 -3.72 -30.93
CA HIS A 486 -22.76 -3.99 -29.73
C HIS A 486 -21.70 -5.08 -29.98
N ASP A 487 -21.90 -5.94 -30.98
CA ASP A 487 -20.93 -6.97 -31.37
C ASP A 487 -19.58 -6.36 -31.80
N THR A 488 -19.54 -5.13 -32.34
CA THR A 488 -18.27 -4.49 -32.73
C THR A 488 -17.39 -4.12 -31.53
N VAL A 489 -18.01 -3.88 -30.37
CA VAL A 489 -17.28 -3.67 -29.11
C VAL A 489 -16.84 -5.03 -28.55
N HIS A 490 -17.70 -6.05 -28.63
CA HIS A 490 -17.37 -7.42 -28.20
C HIS A 490 -16.22 -8.05 -29.00
N GLU A 491 -15.96 -7.62 -30.24
CA GLU A 491 -14.76 -8.03 -31.00
C GLU A 491 -13.43 -7.66 -30.31
N LEU A 492 -13.47 -6.81 -29.28
CA LEU A 492 -12.31 -6.43 -28.47
C LEU A 492 -12.10 -7.35 -27.26
N GLU A 493 -13.07 -8.20 -26.91
CA GLU A 493 -13.00 -9.18 -25.82
C GLU A 493 -11.90 -10.22 -26.07
N ASP A 494 -11.39 -10.81 -24.98
CA ASP A 494 -10.36 -11.87 -24.97
C ASP A 494 -9.01 -11.47 -25.59
N SER A 495 -8.85 -10.20 -25.98
CA SER A 495 -7.58 -9.63 -26.41
C SER A 495 -6.66 -9.40 -25.22
N ARG A 496 -5.36 -9.67 -25.41
CA ARG A 496 -4.33 -9.30 -24.42
C ARG A 496 -4.27 -7.78 -24.14
N LYS A 497 -4.84 -6.96 -25.04
CA LYS A 497 -4.90 -5.50 -24.96
C LYS A 497 -6.28 -4.98 -24.51
N GLU A 498 -7.23 -5.85 -24.14
CA GLU A 498 -8.61 -5.46 -23.80
C GLU A 498 -8.65 -4.35 -22.73
N THR A 499 -8.00 -4.58 -21.58
CA THR A 499 -7.99 -3.61 -20.47
C THR A 499 -7.43 -2.25 -20.89
N LEU A 500 -6.40 -2.23 -21.74
CA LEU A 500 -5.82 -0.99 -22.26
C LEU A 500 -6.83 -0.23 -23.13
N TRP A 501 -7.46 -0.92 -24.09
CA TRP A 501 -8.41 -0.30 -25.00
C TRP A 501 -9.65 0.20 -24.29
N VAL A 502 -10.16 -0.57 -23.32
CA VAL A 502 -11.32 -0.21 -22.51
C VAL A 502 -11.03 1.01 -21.63
N THR A 503 -9.87 1.04 -20.97
CA THR A 503 -9.44 2.19 -20.16
C THR A 503 -9.36 3.44 -21.02
N ARG A 504 -8.72 3.34 -22.19
CA ARG A 504 -8.59 4.45 -23.15
C ARG A 504 -9.93 4.90 -23.71
N ALA A 505 -10.87 3.98 -23.95
CA ALA A 505 -12.22 4.31 -24.38
C ALA A 505 -12.96 5.10 -23.30
N TRP A 506 -12.87 4.66 -22.04
CA TRP A 506 -13.48 5.35 -20.90
C TRP A 506 -12.95 6.77 -20.71
N GLU A 507 -11.63 6.97 -20.76
CA GLU A 507 -11.01 8.31 -20.73
C GLU A 507 -11.52 9.21 -21.86
N ALA A 508 -11.64 8.65 -23.08
CA ALA A 508 -12.15 9.39 -24.23
C ALA A 508 -13.61 9.82 -24.05
N LEU A 509 -14.44 8.94 -23.47
CA LEU A 509 -15.84 9.25 -23.16
C LEU A 509 -15.95 10.32 -22.07
N LEU A 510 -15.15 10.22 -20.99
CA LEU A 510 -15.10 11.26 -19.95
C LEU A 510 -14.67 12.62 -20.52
N ALA A 511 -13.64 12.65 -21.39
CA ALA A 511 -13.19 13.87 -22.04
C ALA A 511 -14.25 14.48 -22.99
N LEU A 512 -15.02 13.66 -23.71
CA LEU A 512 -16.13 14.15 -24.54
C LEU A 512 -17.31 14.66 -23.70
N ASN A 513 -17.60 14.00 -22.58
CA ASN A 513 -18.64 14.44 -21.65
C ASN A 513 -18.27 15.78 -21.01
N ASP A 514 -17.01 15.92 -20.59
CA ASP A 514 -16.48 17.18 -20.04
C ASP A 514 -16.33 18.28 -21.08
N TYR A 515 -16.02 17.94 -22.33
CA TYR A 515 -16.07 18.90 -23.43
C TYR A 515 -17.49 19.47 -23.61
N ALA A 516 -18.52 18.62 -23.56
CA ALA A 516 -19.90 19.09 -23.62
C ALA A 516 -20.24 20.00 -22.43
N ARG A 517 -19.87 19.57 -21.21
CA ARG A 517 -20.00 20.38 -19.98
C ARG A 517 -19.32 21.74 -20.11
N TYR A 518 -18.07 21.76 -20.59
CA TYR A 518 -17.30 22.97 -20.83
C TYR A 518 -18.03 23.95 -21.76
N GLN A 519 -18.65 23.46 -22.83
CA GLN A 519 -19.41 24.31 -23.74
C GLN A 519 -20.67 24.92 -23.11
N PHE A 520 -21.27 24.25 -22.12
CA PHE A 520 -22.41 24.77 -21.37
C PHE A 520 -21.99 25.77 -20.30
N ASP A 521 -20.90 25.49 -19.60
CA ASP A 521 -20.35 26.37 -18.57
C ASP A 521 -19.74 27.65 -19.19
N ASN A 522 -19.33 27.59 -20.46
CA ASN A 522 -18.69 28.69 -21.20
C ASN A 522 -19.46 29.02 -22.50
N PRO A 523 -20.70 29.53 -22.41
CA PRO A 523 -21.51 29.83 -23.57
C PRO A 523 -20.84 30.90 -24.44
N GLY A 524 -20.55 30.57 -25.70
CA GLY A 524 -19.89 31.47 -26.66
C GLY A 524 -18.40 31.24 -26.87
N SER A 525 -17.79 30.22 -26.24
CA SER A 525 -16.38 29.87 -26.49
C SER A 525 -16.09 29.62 -27.98
N GLY A 526 -17.02 28.95 -28.67
CA GLY A 526 -16.85 28.50 -30.05
C GLY A 526 -15.71 27.49 -30.25
N LEU A 527 -15.10 26.99 -29.18
CA LEU A 527 -13.92 26.12 -29.26
C LEU A 527 -14.30 24.72 -29.73
N GLY A 528 -13.69 24.29 -30.84
CA GLY A 528 -13.76 22.90 -31.27
C GLY A 528 -13.00 21.98 -30.32
N PHE A 529 -13.36 20.69 -30.32
CA PHE A 529 -12.77 19.69 -29.41
C PHE A 529 -11.23 19.62 -29.49
N HIS A 530 -10.63 19.79 -30.68
CA HIS A 530 -9.17 19.83 -30.82
C HIS A 530 -8.52 20.97 -30.02
N SER A 531 -9.11 22.18 -30.05
CA SER A 531 -8.59 23.32 -29.30
C SER A 531 -8.77 23.13 -27.80
N TYR A 532 -9.93 22.59 -27.38
CA TYR A 532 -10.20 22.20 -26.00
C TYR A 532 -9.15 21.22 -25.46
N LEU A 533 -8.76 20.20 -26.24
CA LEU A 533 -7.72 19.24 -25.82
C LEU A 533 -6.31 19.85 -25.71
N ARG A 534 -6.03 20.98 -26.38
CA ARG A 534 -4.72 21.64 -26.33
C ARG A 534 -4.61 22.58 -25.12
N GLU A 535 -5.70 23.23 -24.76
CA GLU A 535 -5.77 24.25 -23.72
C GLU A 535 -6.67 23.76 -22.58
N THR A 536 -6.20 22.73 -21.86
CA THR A 536 -6.95 22.06 -20.79
C THR A 536 -7.37 23.05 -19.70
N PRO A 537 -8.68 23.27 -19.51
CA PRO A 537 -9.17 24.09 -18.41
C PRO A 537 -9.15 23.30 -17.10
N ASP A 538 -8.84 23.96 -15.98
CA ASP A 538 -8.86 23.34 -14.65
C ASP A 538 -10.24 22.75 -14.33
N GLY A 539 -10.26 21.51 -13.83
CA GLY A 539 -11.49 20.81 -13.45
C GLY A 539 -12.21 20.06 -14.58
N TYR A 540 -11.58 19.95 -15.77
CA TYR A 540 -12.09 19.20 -16.92
C TYR A 540 -11.13 18.10 -17.39
N GLN A 541 -11.67 16.99 -17.88
CA GLN A 541 -10.89 15.87 -18.39
C GLN A 541 -10.52 16.03 -19.87
N VAL A 542 -9.29 15.62 -20.22
CA VAL A 542 -8.77 15.62 -21.59
C VAL A 542 -8.07 14.30 -21.91
N ILE A 543 -7.89 14.04 -23.19
CA ILE A 543 -7.00 12.99 -23.71
C ILE A 543 -5.86 13.62 -24.52
N PRO A 544 -4.72 12.93 -24.67
CA PRO A 544 -3.64 13.42 -25.53
C PRO A 544 -4.12 13.77 -26.95
N VAL A 545 -3.80 14.99 -27.43
CA VAL A 545 -4.21 15.48 -28.75
C VAL A 545 -3.82 14.51 -29.88
N LYS A 546 -2.69 13.80 -29.75
CA LYS A 546 -2.23 12.79 -30.72
C LYS A 546 -3.23 11.66 -30.97
N ARG A 547 -4.12 11.39 -30.01
CA ARG A 547 -5.19 10.39 -30.12
C ARG A 547 -6.39 10.91 -30.91
N LEU A 548 -6.55 12.21 -31.09
CA LEU A 548 -7.63 12.75 -31.91
C LEU A 548 -7.25 12.76 -33.38
N ALA A 549 -8.10 12.17 -34.22
CA ALA A 549 -8.14 12.45 -35.65
C ALA A 549 -9.33 13.38 -35.90
N SER A 550 -9.04 14.66 -36.20
CA SER A 550 -10.09 15.67 -36.39
C SER A 550 -10.97 15.40 -37.62
N GLN A 551 -10.46 14.68 -38.62
CA GLN A 551 -11.20 14.24 -39.81
C GLN A 551 -10.65 12.92 -40.38
N GLU A 552 -11.45 12.26 -41.20
CA GLU A 552 -11.07 11.13 -42.06
C GLU A 552 -10.31 11.61 -43.31
N SER A 553 -9.50 10.73 -43.90
CA SER A 553 -8.74 11.05 -45.12
C SER A 553 -9.64 11.37 -46.31
N ASP A 554 -9.18 12.26 -47.21
CA ASP A 554 -9.92 12.63 -48.42
C ASP A 554 -10.21 11.42 -49.33
N TYR A 555 -9.33 10.42 -49.34
CA TYR A 555 -9.53 9.17 -50.07
C TYR A 555 -10.77 8.41 -49.58
N VAL A 556 -10.92 8.25 -48.25
CA VAL A 556 -12.08 7.58 -47.64
C VAL A 556 -13.35 8.37 -47.89
N ARG A 557 -13.29 9.70 -47.75
CA ARG A 557 -14.44 10.59 -47.92
C ARG A 557 -14.97 10.60 -49.36
N ASN A 558 -14.10 10.54 -50.36
CA ASN A 558 -14.48 10.62 -51.78
C ASN A 558 -14.90 9.27 -52.39
N ARG A 559 -14.79 8.16 -51.65
CA ARG A 559 -15.16 6.80 -52.11
C ARG A 559 -16.46 6.35 -51.44
N GLY A 560 -17.56 6.33 -52.19
CA GLY A 560 -18.92 6.03 -51.68
C GLY A 560 -18.98 4.85 -50.70
N LYS A 561 -18.47 3.66 -51.07
CA LYS A 561 -18.46 2.48 -50.20
C LYS A 561 -17.66 2.63 -48.89
N LEU A 562 -16.60 3.45 -48.87
CA LEU A 562 -15.79 3.68 -47.67
C LEU A 562 -16.41 4.76 -46.78
N ASN A 563 -16.98 5.79 -47.41
CA ASN A 563 -17.73 6.87 -46.77
C ASN A 563 -18.99 6.32 -46.08
N GLU A 564 -19.74 5.44 -46.74
CA GLU A 564 -20.95 4.80 -46.19
C GLU A 564 -20.71 4.11 -44.85
N LYS A 565 -19.49 3.58 -44.60
CA LYS A 565 -19.12 2.96 -43.32
C LYS A 565 -18.94 3.95 -42.16
N ARG A 566 -18.92 5.26 -42.44
CA ARG A 566 -18.83 6.34 -41.44
C ARG A 566 -20.16 7.08 -41.26
N LEU A 567 -21.23 6.59 -41.89
CA LEU A 567 -22.60 7.06 -41.65
C LEU A 567 -23.20 6.27 -40.50
N PHE A 568 -23.33 6.90 -39.34
CA PHE A 568 -23.89 6.27 -38.13
C PHE A 568 -25.25 6.87 -37.80
N ARG A 569 -26.09 6.09 -37.12
CA ARG A 569 -27.44 6.54 -36.72
C ARG A 569 -27.38 7.69 -35.73
N VAL A 570 -28.36 8.57 -35.86
CA VAL A 570 -28.73 9.59 -34.89
C VAL A 570 -30.26 9.74 -34.87
N PRO A 571 -30.84 10.28 -33.79
CA PRO A 571 -32.25 10.65 -33.78
C PRO A 571 -32.61 11.59 -34.95
N THR A 572 -33.84 11.50 -35.47
CA THR A 572 -34.30 12.32 -36.61
C THR A 572 -34.38 13.82 -36.30
N GLU A 573 -34.41 14.18 -35.01
CA GLU A 573 -34.29 15.56 -34.52
C GLU A 573 -32.87 16.14 -34.70
N VAL A 574 -31.85 15.30 -34.84
CA VAL A 574 -30.47 15.72 -35.16
C VAL A 574 -30.30 15.89 -36.66
N GLU A 575 -30.74 14.90 -37.43
CA GLU A 575 -30.62 14.88 -38.88
C GLU A 575 -31.84 14.13 -39.47
N PRO A 576 -32.65 14.73 -40.35
CA PRO A 576 -33.88 14.11 -40.86
C PRO A 576 -33.69 12.75 -41.51
N SER A 577 -32.53 12.48 -42.12
CA SER A 577 -32.23 11.16 -42.70
C SER A 577 -32.00 10.05 -41.66
N GLY A 578 -31.84 10.42 -40.38
CA GLY A 578 -31.55 9.51 -39.27
C GLY A 578 -30.11 9.02 -39.22
N ARG A 579 -29.22 9.54 -40.07
CA ARG A 579 -27.78 9.19 -40.10
C ARG A 579 -26.91 10.40 -40.39
N VAL A 580 -25.76 10.49 -39.72
CA VAL A 580 -24.76 11.55 -39.94
C VAL A 580 -23.39 10.97 -40.25
N PRO A 581 -22.60 11.63 -41.10
CA PRO A 581 -21.19 11.27 -41.27
C PRO A 581 -20.38 11.69 -40.05
N MET A 582 -19.79 10.72 -39.35
CA MET A 582 -18.84 10.97 -38.27
C MET A 582 -17.43 10.76 -38.81
N TYR A 583 -16.70 11.85 -39.05
CA TYR A 583 -15.31 11.80 -39.54
C TYR A 583 -14.29 11.99 -38.42
N ALA A 584 -14.66 12.74 -37.38
CA ALA A 584 -13.83 12.88 -36.20
C ALA A 584 -13.86 11.58 -35.40
N HIS A 585 -12.68 11.12 -34.99
CA HIS A 585 -12.57 9.89 -34.21
C HIS A 585 -11.34 9.88 -33.32
N ILE A 586 -11.41 9.10 -32.26
CA ILE A 586 -10.35 8.94 -31.27
C ILE A 586 -9.68 7.59 -31.48
N LYS A 587 -8.34 7.61 -31.52
CA LYS A 587 -7.49 6.43 -31.59
C LYS A 587 -7.31 5.86 -30.19
N LEU A 588 -7.75 4.62 -30.00
CA LEU A 588 -7.53 3.88 -28.76
C LEU A 588 -6.23 3.08 -28.82
N ASP A 589 -5.85 2.68 -30.03
CA ASP A 589 -4.54 2.11 -30.34
C ASP A 589 -4.12 2.52 -31.76
N ILE A 590 -2.82 2.52 -32.00
CA ILE A 590 -2.20 2.97 -33.25
C ILE A 590 -1.35 1.91 -33.94
N GLU A 591 -0.94 0.83 -33.27
CA GLU A 591 0.04 -0.12 -33.81
C GLU A 591 -0.29 -1.61 -33.61
N TYR A 592 0.05 -2.41 -34.64
CA TYR A 592 -0.01 -3.88 -34.75
C TYR A 592 -1.33 -4.57 -34.32
N GLY A 593 -1.97 -5.23 -35.30
CA GLY A 593 -3.16 -6.05 -35.06
C GLY A 593 -4.45 -5.24 -35.08
N ILE A 594 -5.20 -5.29 -33.98
CA ILE A 594 -6.47 -4.58 -33.83
C ILE A 594 -6.18 -3.15 -33.34
N CYS A 595 -6.59 -2.13 -34.10
CA CYS A 595 -6.42 -0.73 -33.73
C CYS A 595 -7.78 -0.04 -33.51
N PRO A 596 -8.40 -0.15 -32.32
CA PRO A 596 -9.77 0.31 -32.13
C PRO A 596 -9.90 1.83 -32.24
N ARG A 597 -11.06 2.27 -32.74
CA ARG A 597 -11.42 3.68 -32.91
C ARG A 597 -12.80 3.96 -32.31
N LEU A 598 -12.96 5.17 -31.78
CA LEU A 598 -14.23 5.70 -31.28
C LEU A 598 -14.66 6.88 -32.15
N TYR A 599 -15.80 6.76 -32.83
CA TYR A 599 -16.35 7.83 -33.69
C TYR A 599 -17.45 8.58 -32.96
N PHE A 600 -17.44 9.91 -33.10
CA PHE A 600 -18.37 10.78 -32.38
C PHE A 600 -18.83 11.98 -33.22
N TYR A 601 -19.96 12.55 -32.84
CA TYR A 601 -20.54 13.75 -33.43
C TYR A 601 -21.03 14.72 -32.34
N PRO A 602 -20.36 15.87 -32.15
CA PRO A 602 -20.81 16.87 -31.20
C PRO A 602 -21.96 17.70 -31.79
N HIS A 603 -23.18 17.50 -31.30
CA HIS A 603 -24.36 18.31 -31.64
C HIS A 603 -24.65 19.27 -30.48
N LEU A 604 -23.80 20.30 -30.36
CA LEU A 604 -23.73 21.23 -29.24
C LEU A 604 -23.97 22.67 -29.72
N GLY A 605 -24.66 23.48 -28.90
CA GLY A 605 -24.90 24.90 -29.14
C GLY A 605 -26.36 25.24 -29.49
N PRO A 606 -26.65 26.51 -29.83
CA PRO A 606 -28.01 26.98 -30.08
C PRO A 606 -28.69 26.20 -31.22
N GLY A 607 -29.92 25.73 -30.99
CA GLY A 607 -30.69 24.96 -31.99
C GLY A 607 -30.27 23.50 -32.16
N THR A 608 -29.41 22.97 -31.28
CA THR A 608 -28.99 21.57 -31.27
C THR A 608 -29.58 20.79 -30.09
N THR A 609 -29.35 19.47 -30.05
CA THR A 609 -29.77 18.62 -28.92
C THR A 609 -28.88 18.75 -27.69
N ASN A 610 -27.79 19.55 -27.75
CA ASN A 610 -26.82 19.71 -26.66
C ASN A 610 -26.28 18.38 -26.13
N ARG A 611 -25.92 17.47 -27.06
CA ARG A 611 -25.33 16.15 -26.74
C ARG A 611 -24.21 15.80 -27.71
N VAL A 612 -23.30 14.96 -27.26
CA VAL A 612 -22.30 14.31 -28.13
C VAL A 612 -22.77 12.90 -28.43
N TYR A 613 -22.94 12.58 -29.71
CA TYR A 613 -23.38 11.27 -30.18
C TYR A 613 -22.18 10.36 -30.38
N ILE A 614 -22.23 9.15 -29.83
CA ILE A 614 -21.21 8.11 -30.00
C ILE A 614 -21.77 7.06 -30.95
N GLY A 615 -21.33 7.10 -32.21
CA GLY A 615 -21.88 6.26 -33.27
C GLY A 615 -21.17 4.92 -33.44
N TYR A 616 -19.92 4.80 -33.00
CA TYR A 616 -19.14 3.57 -33.15
C TYR A 616 -18.01 3.47 -32.14
N LEU A 617 -17.80 2.25 -31.64
CA LEU A 617 -16.63 1.83 -30.89
C LEU A 617 -16.28 0.40 -31.34
N GLY A 618 -15.06 0.20 -31.81
CA GLY A 618 -14.66 -1.12 -32.32
C GLY A 618 -13.39 -1.05 -33.15
N ARG A 619 -13.09 -2.11 -33.90
CA ARG A 619 -11.89 -2.21 -34.75
C ARG A 619 -11.80 -1.06 -35.76
N HIS A 620 -10.60 -0.82 -36.28
CA HIS A 620 -10.41 0.17 -37.33
C HIS A 620 -11.28 -0.14 -38.55
N LEU A 621 -12.09 0.82 -38.98
CA LEU A 621 -12.93 0.64 -40.17
C LEU A 621 -12.07 0.56 -41.44
N PRO A 622 -12.48 -0.20 -42.47
CA PRO A 622 -11.69 -0.36 -43.69
C PRO A 622 -11.36 0.97 -44.38
N VAL A 623 -10.12 1.09 -44.87
CA VAL A 623 -9.59 2.29 -45.55
C VAL A 623 -9.11 2.00 -46.98
N GLN A 624 -9.10 0.74 -47.41
CA GLN A 624 -8.82 0.30 -48.78
C GLN A 624 -9.91 -0.70 -49.22
N GLN A 625 -10.11 -0.87 -50.53
CA GLN A 625 -10.99 -1.92 -51.05
C GLN A 625 -10.32 -3.28 -50.84
N SER A 626 -10.75 -4.01 -49.81
CA SER A 626 -10.60 -5.46 -49.76
C SER A 626 -11.65 -6.04 -50.72
N ASN A 627 -11.20 -6.79 -51.74
CA ASN A 627 -12.09 -7.55 -52.62
C ASN A 627 -12.79 -8.67 -51.88
#